data_AF-A0A328THK1-F1
#
_entry.id   AF-A0A328THK1-F1
#
_cell.length_a   1.000
_cell.length_b   1.000
_cell.length_c   1.000
_cell.angle_alpha   90.00
_cell.angle_beta   90.00
_cell.angle_gamma   90.00
#
_symmetry.space_group_name_H-M   'P 1'
#
loop_
_entity.id
_entity.type
_entity.pdbx_description
1 polymer ?
#
loop_
_entity_poly.entity_id
_entity_poly.type
_entity_poly.pdbx_seq_one_letter_code
_entity_poly.pdbx_strand_id
1 'polypeptide(L)'
;MRKVLTMEQLVAEIERQIERHNNRPHRSLPERNNGQHWSPLAWRNHVIRQEQEDIQYLTSSELHEMFRPEQICTARRGEIKLFKNIYFSTELASVEGEEVRVCFDIHDPHSVIVRRMDGSWICDAIWNGNKVDAFPKARIDQLKEKRVNRSVKNLEDKVRRKQEELRPALEQRPEIDVTMFSPQRNNNEPEKVYLFESEFESDLKKAGNHQ
;
A
#
# COMPACT_ATOMS: atom_id res chain seq x y z
N MET A 1 -42.03 5.16 -23.73
CA MET A 1 -41.04 4.34 -22.99
C MET A 1 -40.38 5.20 -21.93
N ARG A 2 -40.38 4.78 -20.65
CA ARG A 2 -39.59 5.49 -19.63
C ARG A 2 -38.11 5.23 -19.89
N LYS A 3 -37.32 6.29 -20.06
CA LYS A 3 -35.88 6.20 -20.22
C LYS A 3 -35.29 5.72 -18.89
N VAL A 4 -34.76 4.50 -18.88
CA VAL A 4 -33.96 4.01 -17.76
C VAL A 4 -32.62 4.72 -17.83
N LEU A 5 -32.13 5.25 -16.71
CA LEU A 5 -30.80 5.87 -16.65
C LEU A 5 -29.73 4.83 -16.97
N THR A 6 -28.63 5.26 -17.58
CA THR A 6 -27.45 4.40 -17.71
C THR A 6 -26.79 4.22 -16.34
N MET A 7 -25.98 3.16 -16.19
CA MET A 7 -25.22 2.95 -14.94
C MET A 7 -24.31 4.12 -14.61
N GLU A 8 -23.67 4.73 -15.61
CA GLU A 8 -22.85 5.92 -15.45
C GLU A 8 -23.66 7.11 -14.90
N GLN A 9 -24.85 7.35 -15.46
CA GLN A 9 -25.73 8.42 -14.98
C GLN A 9 -26.22 8.18 -13.55
N LEU A 10 -26.51 6.92 -13.22
CA LEU A 10 -26.91 6.53 -11.87
C LEU A 10 -25.77 6.77 -10.86
N VAL A 11 -24.55 6.31 -11.18
CA VAL A 11 -23.38 6.49 -10.32
C VAL A 11 -23.09 7.99 -10.11
N ALA A 12 -23.09 8.78 -11.19
CA ALA A 12 -22.87 10.22 -11.11
C ALA A 12 -23.93 10.93 -10.24
N GLU A 13 -25.20 10.53 -10.33
CA GLU A 13 -26.26 11.09 -9.49
C GLU A 13 -26.09 10.69 -8.02
N ILE A 14 -25.69 9.44 -7.74
CA ILE A 14 -25.39 8.99 -6.37
C ILE A 14 -24.24 9.82 -5.78
N GLU A 15 -23.14 9.97 -6.51
CA GLU A 15 -21.99 10.78 -6.09
C GLU A 15 -22.41 12.23 -5.80
N ARG A 16 -23.22 12.82 -6.67
CA ARG A 16 -23.77 14.16 -6.48
C ARG A 16 -24.63 14.28 -5.22
N GLN A 17 -25.44 13.27 -4.92
CA GLN A 17 -26.27 13.26 -3.70
C GLN A 17 -25.42 13.08 -2.44
N ILE A 18 -24.37 12.25 -2.49
CA ILE A 18 -23.40 12.10 -1.40
C ILE A 18 -22.69 13.42 -1.15
N GLU A 19 -22.18 14.08 -2.19
CA GLU A 19 -21.51 15.37 -2.08
C GLU A 19 -22.46 16.43 -1.50
N ARG A 20 -23.70 16.50 -2.00
CA ARG A 20 -24.71 17.41 -1.46
C ARG A 20 -25.02 17.13 0.00
N HIS A 21 -25.15 15.86 0.38
CA HIS A 21 -25.40 15.46 1.76
C HIS A 21 -24.24 15.84 2.68
N ASN A 22 -23.01 15.59 2.24
CA ASN A 22 -21.80 15.86 3.01
C ASN A 22 -21.53 17.36 3.20
N ASN A 23 -22.05 18.21 2.31
CA ASN A 23 -21.84 19.66 2.36
C ASN A 23 -23.01 20.46 2.96
N ARG A 24 -24.20 19.86 3.13
CA ARG A 24 -25.34 20.56 3.77
C ARG A 24 -25.31 20.45 5.30
N PRO A 25 -25.78 21.47 6.05
CA PRO A 25 -26.02 21.36 7.50
C PRO A 25 -27.07 20.29 7.85
N HIS A 26 -26.87 19.53 8.92
CA HIS A 26 -27.89 18.59 9.44
C HIS A 26 -28.19 18.81 10.91
N ARG A 27 -29.48 18.83 11.24
CA ARG A 27 -30.01 18.98 12.60
C ARG A 27 -29.56 17.90 13.62
N SER A 28 -29.03 16.79 13.14
CA SER A 28 -28.55 15.68 13.98
C SER A 28 -27.13 15.88 14.50
N LEU A 29 -26.41 16.86 13.96
CA LEU A 29 -25.04 17.20 14.38
C LEU A 29 -25.08 18.40 15.34
N PRO A 30 -24.01 18.67 16.11
CA PRO A 30 -23.99 19.82 17.00
C PRO A 30 -24.19 21.16 16.27
N GLU A 31 -24.64 22.16 17.02
CA GLU A 31 -24.63 23.54 16.54
C GLU A 31 -23.24 24.16 16.67
N ARG A 32 -22.91 25.01 15.72
CA ARG A 32 -21.75 25.90 15.78
C ARG A 32 -22.07 27.11 16.65
N ASN A 33 -21.03 27.84 17.03
CA ASN A 33 -21.15 29.12 17.76
C ASN A 33 -22.00 30.17 17.04
N ASN A 34 -22.24 30.02 15.73
CA ASN A 34 -23.09 30.91 14.93
C ASN A 34 -24.57 30.45 14.85
N GLY A 35 -24.98 29.45 15.63
CA GLY A 35 -26.34 28.90 15.66
C GLY A 35 -26.71 28.01 14.48
N GLN A 36 -25.78 27.75 13.56
CA GLN A 36 -25.99 26.81 12.44
C GLN A 36 -25.42 25.44 12.78
N HIS A 37 -26.14 24.39 12.39
CA HIS A 37 -25.66 23.02 12.55
C HIS A 37 -24.46 22.71 11.64
N TRP A 38 -23.60 21.80 12.05
CA TRP A 38 -22.50 21.33 11.20
C TRP A 38 -23.01 20.53 9.98
N SER A 39 -22.23 20.55 8.88
CA SER A 39 -22.33 19.53 7.83
C SER A 39 -21.45 18.32 8.19
N PRO A 40 -21.72 17.11 7.67
CA PRO A 40 -21.00 15.90 8.08
C PRO A 40 -19.51 15.98 7.73
N LEU A 41 -19.18 16.53 6.56
CA LEU A 41 -17.78 16.73 6.16
C LEU A 41 -17.08 17.74 7.09
N ALA A 42 -17.73 18.86 7.40
CA ALA A 42 -17.14 19.88 8.25
C ALA A 42 -17.00 19.40 9.71
N TRP A 43 -17.96 18.62 10.21
CA TRP A 43 -17.91 18.00 11.54
C TRP A 43 -16.77 17.00 11.63
N ARG A 44 -16.67 16.06 10.67
CA ARG A 44 -15.54 15.11 10.60
C ARG A 44 -14.19 15.82 10.65
N ASN A 45 -14.02 16.85 9.81
CA ASN A 45 -12.78 17.62 9.77
C ASN A 45 -12.53 18.46 11.05
N HIS A 46 -13.58 18.78 11.81
CA HIS A 46 -13.44 19.47 13.10
C HIS A 46 -12.97 18.49 14.18
N VAL A 47 -13.62 17.33 14.29
CA VAL A 47 -13.28 16.28 15.26
C VAL A 47 -11.83 15.81 15.08
N ILE A 48 -11.42 15.48 13.84
CA ILE A 48 -10.04 15.06 13.53
C ILE A 48 -9.02 16.10 14.00
N ARG A 49 -9.31 17.40 13.82
CA ARG A 49 -8.42 18.49 14.28
C ARG A 49 -8.42 18.64 15.79
N GLN A 50 -9.56 18.46 16.43
CA GLN A 50 -9.71 18.60 17.88
C GLN A 50 -8.99 17.49 18.62
N GLU A 51 -9.18 16.24 18.18
CA GLU A 51 -8.57 15.05 18.76
C GLU A 51 -7.10 14.89 18.35
N GLN A 52 -6.61 15.71 17.41
CA GLN A 52 -5.25 15.65 16.84
C GLN A 52 -4.93 14.24 16.32
N GLU A 53 -5.95 13.54 15.82
CA GLU A 53 -5.78 12.20 15.27
C GLU A 53 -5.21 12.28 13.86
N ASP A 54 -4.07 11.62 13.67
CA ASP A 54 -3.53 11.38 12.34
C ASP A 54 -4.25 10.20 11.71
N ILE A 55 -4.88 10.42 10.55
CA ILE A 55 -5.48 9.34 9.77
C ILE A 55 -4.36 8.42 9.30
N GLN A 56 -4.33 7.20 9.82
CA GLN A 56 -3.42 6.17 9.35
C GLN A 56 -3.93 5.62 8.03
N TYR A 57 -3.25 6.00 6.95
CA TYR A 57 -3.50 5.43 5.62
C TYR A 57 -2.75 4.12 5.48
N LEU A 58 -3.37 3.17 4.77
CA LEU A 58 -2.74 1.92 4.38
C LEU A 58 -1.53 2.23 3.48
N THR A 59 -0.43 1.55 3.77
CA THR A 59 0.76 1.53 2.92
C THR A 59 0.47 0.83 1.59
N SER A 60 1.31 1.07 0.59
CA SER A 60 1.18 0.40 -0.71
C SER A 60 1.18 -1.13 -0.60
N SER A 61 1.95 -1.69 0.35
CA SER A 61 2.02 -3.13 0.59
C SER A 61 0.74 -3.66 1.24
N GLU A 62 0.14 -2.91 2.17
CA GLU A 62 -1.14 -3.30 2.77
C GLU A 62 -2.28 -3.22 1.75
N LEU A 63 -2.29 -2.18 0.90
CA LEU A 63 -3.24 -2.06 -0.22
C LEU A 63 -3.11 -3.22 -1.22
N HIS A 64 -1.89 -3.71 -1.43
CA HIS A 64 -1.62 -4.86 -2.29
C HIS A 64 -2.22 -6.16 -1.74
N GLU A 65 -2.17 -6.33 -0.43
CA GLU A 65 -2.72 -7.49 0.29
C GLU A 65 -4.22 -7.38 0.58
N MET A 66 -4.86 -6.25 0.23
CA MET A 66 -6.30 -6.12 0.39
C MET A 66 -7.05 -7.18 -0.41
N PHE A 67 -8.20 -7.59 0.15
CA PHE A 67 -9.04 -8.61 -0.44
C PHE A 67 -9.40 -8.30 -1.89
N ARG A 68 -9.16 -9.30 -2.75
CA ARG A 68 -9.58 -9.30 -4.15
C ARG A 68 -10.25 -10.65 -4.45
N PRO A 69 -11.25 -10.69 -5.34
CA PRO A 69 -11.77 -11.94 -5.87
C PRO A 69 -10.66 -12.81 -6.46
N GLU A 70 -10.80 -14.11 -6.28
CA GLU A 70 -9.77 -15.06 -6.69
C GLU A 70 -10.32 -16.14 -7.62
N GLN A 71 -9.48 -16.57 -8.56
CA GLN A 71 -9.74 -17.70 -9.43
C GLN A 71 -8.52 -18.60 -9.53
N ILE A 72 -8.73 -19.92 -9.50
CA ILE A 72 -7.66 -20.89 -9.72
C ILE A 72 -7.39 -20.98 -11.23
N CYS A 73 -6.14 -20.80 -11.62
CA CYS A 73 -5.67 -20.89 -13.00
C CYS A 73 -4.39 -21.71 -13.08
N THR A 74 -4.13 -22.33 -14.22
CA THR A 74 -2.84 -22.99 -14.48
C THR A 74 -1.87 -22.02 -15.15
N ALA A 75 -0.66 -21.87 -14.60
CA ALA A 75 0.39 -21.08 -15.24
C ALA A 75 1.02 -21.87 -16.40
N ARG A 76 1.13 -21.24 -17.58
CA ARG A 76 1.72 -21.88 -18.77
C ARG A 76 2.52 -20.88 -19.59
N ARG A 77 3.77 -21.21 -19.91
CA ARG A 77 4.74 -20.40 -20.65
C ARG A 77 4.89 -18.98 -20.11
N GLY A 78 4.85 -18.84 -18.79
CA GLY A 78 4.86 -17.53 -18.13
C GLY A 78 3.57 -16.72 -18.30
N GLU A 79 2.49 -17.34 -18.81
CA GLU A 79 1.19 -16.72 -19.04
C GLU A 79 0.11 -17.35 -18.15
N ILE A 80 -0.86 -16.53 -17.77
CA ILE A 80 -2.08 -16.96 -17.12
C ILE A 80 -3.28 -16.44 -17.92
N LYS A 81 -4.23 -17.34 -18.18
CA LYS A 81 -5.50 -17.00 -18.83
C LYS A 81 -6.56 -16.83 -17.75
N LEU A 82 -7.03 -15.59 -17.60
CA LEU A 82 -8.13 -15.25 -16.72
C LEU A 82 -9.26 -14.66 -17.57
N PHE A 83 -10.42 -15.30 -17.57
CA PHE A 83 -11.52 -15.01 -18.49
C PHE A 83 -11.09 -15.03 -19.97
N LYS A 84 -11.08 -13.87 -20.64
CA LYS A 84 -10.59 -13.69 -22.03
C LYS A 84 -9.24 -12.97 -22.08
N ASN A 85 -8.69 -12.61 -20.93
CA ASN A 85 -7.46 -11.84 -20.80
C ASN A 85 -6.27 -12.78 -20.60
N ILE A 86 -5.12 -12.38 -21.14
CA ILE A 86 -3.84 -13.08 -20.96
C ILE A 86 -2.96 -12.16 -20.14
N TYR A 87 -2.51 -12.65 -18.99
CA TYR A 87 -1.59 -11.97 -18.10
C TYR A 87 -0.23 -12.64 -18.20
N PHE A 88 0.83 -11.83 -18.18
CA PHE A 88 2.20 -12.33 -18.33
C PHE A 88 3.11 -11.80 -17.24
N SER A 89 3.99 -12.67 -16.75
CA SER A 89 5.15 -12.31 -15.94
C SER A 89 6.25 -13.33 -16.17
N THR A 90 7.51 -12.88 -16.14
CA THR A 90 8.67 -13.77 -16.25
C THR A 90 8.79 -14.73 -15.06
N GLU A 91 8.30 -14.33 -13.89
CA GLU A 91 8.39 -15.11 -12.65
C GLU A 91 7.45 -16.32 -12.66
N LEU A 92 6.41 -16.30 -13.51
CA LEU A 92 5.50 -17.41 -13.71
C LEU A 92 6.16 -18.64 -14.35
N ALA A 93 7.33 -18.49 -14.97
CA ALA A 93 8.11 -19.62 -15.46
C ALA A 93 8.61 -20.54 -14.31
N SER A 94 8.65 -20.05 -13.07
CA SER A 94 9.03 -20.86 -11.90
C SER A 94 7.95 -21.89 -11.49
N VAL A 95 6.70 -21.66 -11.88
CA VAL A 95 5.52 -22.46 -11.51
C VAL A 95 4.82 -23.02 -12.75
N GLU A 96 5.60 -23.36 -13.78
CA GLU A 96 5.11 -23.85 -15.05
C GLU A 96 4.28 -25.15 -14.88
N GLY A 97 3.02 -25.11 -15.29
CA GLY A 97 2.09 -26.24 -15.20
C GLY A 97 1.41 -26.41 -13.85
N GLU A 98 1.74 -25.59 -12.85
CA GLU A 98 1.12 -25.63 -11.53
C GLU A 98 -0.20 -24.84 -11.49
N GLU A 99 -1.08 -25.23 -10.56
CA GLU A 99 -2.28 -24.47 -10.23
C GLU A 99 -1.92 -23.33 -9.26
N VAL A 100 -2.29 -22.11 -9.64
CA VAL A 100 -2.05 -20.89 -8.88
C VAL A 100 -3.37 -20.16 -8.65
N ARG A 101 -3.42 -19.39 -7.56
CA ARG A 101 -4.54 -18.51 -7.21
C ARG A 101 -4.29 -17.12 -7.78
N VAL A 102 -5.20 -16.66 -8.62
CA VAL A 102 -5.09 -15.37 -9.31
C VAL A 102 -6.09 -14.42 -8.70
N CYS A 103 -5.58 -13.38 -8.05
CA CYS A 103 -6.38 -12.34 -7.44
C CYS A 103 -6.51 -11.18 -8.43
N PHE A 104 -7.73 -10.78 -8.76
CA PHE A 104 -7.99 -9.75 -9.77
C PHE A 104 -8.92 -8.65 -9.26
N ASP A 105 -8.78 -7.45 -9.80
CA ASP A 105 -9.73 -6.36 -9.56
C ASP A 105 -10.83 -6.38 -10.62
N ILE A 106 -12.08 -6.20 -10.19
CA ILE A 106 -13.25 -6.13 -11.08
C ILE A 106 -13.33 -4.78 -11.81
N HIS A 107 -12.67 -3.75 -11.28
CA HIS A 107 -12.64 -2.40 -11.82
C HIS A 107 -11.37 -2.12 -12.62
N ASP A 108 -10.25 -2.79 -12.29
CA ASP A 108 -8.97 -2.63 -13.00
C ASP A 108 -8.45 -3.96 -13.58
N PRO A 109 -8.54 -4.16 -14.91
CA PRO A 109 -8.03 -5.36 -15.56
C PRO A 109 -6.51 -5.31 -15.84
N HIS A 110 -5.79 -4.24 -15.48
CA HIS A 110 -4.42 -4.03 -15.95
C HIS A 110 -3.41 -5.03 -15.38
N SER A 111 -3.57 -5.42 -14.12
CA SER A 111 -2.68 -6.37 -13.45
C SER A 111 -3.47 -7.33 -12.57
N VAL A 112 -2.85 -8.49 -12.31
CA VAL A 112 -3.36 -9.48 -11.37
C VAL A 112 -2.24 -9.92 -10.44
N ILE A 113 -2.61 -10.26 -9.21
CA ILE A 113 -1.66 -10.75 -8.21
C ILE A 113 -1.74 -12.28 -8.22
N VAL A 114 -0.60 -12.93 -8.40
CA VAL A 114 -0.53 -14.39 -8.47
C VAL A 114 0.05 -14.93 -7.18
N ARG A 115 -0.68 -15.85 -6.57
CA ARG A 115 -0.32 -16.53 -5.33
C ARG A 115 -0.31 -18.04 -5.56
N ARG A 116 0.48 -18.76 -4.77
CA ARG A 116 0.42 -20.22 -4.68
C ARG A 116 -0.86 -20.66 -3.95
N MET A 117 -1.15 -21.96 -3.98
CA MET A 117 -2.32 -22.53 -3.30
C MET A 117 -2.27 -22.36 -1.77
N ASP A 118 -1.07 -22.29 -1.19
CA ASP A 118 -0.83 -21.99 0.23
C ASP A 118 -1.05 -20.50 0.58
N GLY A 119 -1.26 -19.63 -0.41
CA GLY A 119 -1.42 -18.19 -0.25
C GLY A 119 -0.12 -17.39 -0.37
N SER A 120 1.03 -18.04 -0.57
CA SER A 120 2.32 -17.35 -0.75
C SER A 120 2.32 -16.51 -2.03
N TRP A 121 2.71 -15.24 -1.94
CA TRP A 121 2.86 -14.36 -3.11
C TRP A 121 3.98 -14.85 -4.03
N ILE A 122 3.71 -14.85 -5.35
CA ILE A 122 4.67 -15.22 -6.39
C ILE A 122 5.11 -13.98 -7.14
N CYS A 123 4.17 -13.32 -7.81
CA CYS A 123 4.44 -12.22 -8.72
C CYS A 123 3.17 -11.46 -9.09
N ASP A 124 3.35 -10.27 -9.64
CA ASP A 124 2.29 -9.53 -10.31
C ASP A 124 2.39 -9.75 -11.82
N ALA A 125 1.28 -10.14 -12.46
CA ALA A 125 1.22 -10.40 -13.88
C ALA A 125 0.46 -9.28 -14.59
N ILE A 126 1.02 -8.80 -15.70
CA ILE A 126 0.51 -7.64 -16.43
C ILE A 126 -0.31 -8.11 -17.63
N TRP A 127 -1.46 -7.48 -17.86
CA TRP A 127 -2.31 -7.79 -19.01
C TRP A 127 -1.56 -7.54 -20.32
N ASN A 128 -1.51 -8.56 -21.17
CA ASN A 128 -0.78 -8.55 -22.45
C ASN A 128 0.70 -8.14 -22.32
N GLY A 129 1.35 -8.40 -21.18
CA GLY A 129 2.76 -8.01 -20.97
C GLY A 129 3.76 -8.61 -21.96
N ASN A 130 3.43 -9.76 -22.57
CA ASN A 130 4.24 -10.41 -23.61
C ASN A 130 3.96 -9.88 -25.03
N LYS A 131 2.89 -9.10 -25.21
CA LYS A 131 2.45 -8.69 -26.54
C LYS A 131 3.35 -7.57 -27.06
N VAL A 132 4.21 -7.93 -28.00
CA VAL A 132 4.93 -6.97 -28.83
C VAL A 132 3.99 -6.48 -29.94
N ASP A 133 4.09 -5.20 -30.31
CA ASP A 133 3.31 -4.61 -31.41
C ASP A 133 3.38 -5.49 -32.67
N ALA A 134 2.24 -5.67 -33.34
CA ALA A 134 2.08 -6.58 -34.47
C ALA A 134 2.98 -6.26 -35.68
N PHE A 135 3.47 -5.02 -35.77
CA PHE A 135 4.43 -4.60 -36.79
C PHE A 135 5.69 -4.04 -36.13
N PRO A 136 6.89 -4.41 -36.63
CA PRO A 136 8.12 -3.82 -36.14
C PRO A 136 8.15 -2.33 -36.52
N LYS A 137 7.99 -1.44 -35.53
CA LYS A 137 8.21 0.00 -35.75
C LYS A 137 9.66 0.21 -36.17
N ALA A 138 9.88 0.99 -37.23
CA ALA A 138 11.23 1.37 -37.64
C ALA A 138 11.98 2.01 -36.46
N ARG A 139 13.26 1.68 -36.29
CA ARG A 139 14.06 2.16 -35.15
C ARG A 139 14.07 3.69 -35.01
N ILE A 140 13.96 4.39 -36.14
CA ILE A 140 13.86 5.86 -36.18
C ILE A 140 12.59 6.35 -35.47
N ASP A 141 11.45 5.72 -35.72
CA ASP A 141 10.17 6.14 -35.13
C ASP A 141 10.09 5.76 -33.65
N GLN A 142 10.64 4.61 -33.25
CA GLN A 142 10.81 4.27 -31.83
C GLN A 142 11.69 5.30 -31.09
N LEU A 143 12.79 5.77 -31.73
CA LEU A 143 13.66 6.79 -31.15
C LEU A 143 12.97 8.16 -31.08
N LYS A 144 12.14 8.50 -32.06
CA LYS A 144 11.31 9.72 -32.01
C LYS A 144 10.29 9.64 -30.87
N GLU A 145 9.54 8.55 -30.76
CA GLU A 145 8.59 8.33 -29.65
C GLU A 145 9.30 8.42 -28.30
N LYS A 146 10.44 7.74 -28.13
CA LYS A 146 11.26 7.84 -26.91
C LYS A 146 11.71 9.26 -26.60
N ARG A 147 12.10 10.03 -27.62
CA ARG A 147 12.50 11.44 -27.46
C ARG A 147 11.33 12.30 -27.02
N VAL A 148 10.15 12.12 -27.63
CA VAL A 148 8.91 12.83 -27.25
C VAL A 148 8.53 12.51 -25.81
N ASN A 149 8.47 11.23 -25.45
CA ASN A 149 8.12 10.81 -24.08
C ASN A 149 9.10 11.35 -23.04
N ARG A 150 10.40 11.34 -23.34
CA ARG A 150 11.41 11.95 -22.45
C ARG A 150 11.20 13.46 -22.30
N SER A 151 10.83 14.14 -23.39
CA SER A 151 10.51 15.57 -23.34
C SER A 151 9.30 15.84 -22.46
N VAL A 152 8.23 15.04 -22.59
CA VAL A 152 7.03 15.15 -21.75
C VAL A 152 7.37 14.93 -20.29
N LYS A 153 8.08 13.85 -19.95
CA LYS A 153 8.49 13.54 -18.58
C LYS A 153 9.33 14.66 -17.94
N ASN A 154 10.26 15.23 -18.72
CA ASN A 154 11.06 16.38 -18.25
C ASN A 154 10.20 17.62 -17.98
N LEU A 155 9.12 17.84 -18.74
CA LEU A 155 8.17 18.92 -18.48
C LEU A 155 7.34 18.64 -17.23
N GLU A 156 6.85 17.41 -17.05
CA GLU A 156 6.14 16.98 -15.85
C GLU A 156 7.00 17.15 -14.59
N ASP A 157 8.28 16.76 -14.62
CA ASP A 157 9.21 16.95 -13.51
C ASP A 157 9.43 18.44 -13.18
N LYS A 158 9.44 19.32 -14.19
CA LYS A 158 9.51 20.77 -13.98
C LYS A 158 8.23 21.28 -13.32
N VAL A 159 7.07 20.84 -13.78
CA VAL A 159 5.77 21.18 -13.17
C VAL A 159 5.74 20.72 -11.71
N ARG A 160 6.18 19.48 -11.43
CA ARG A 160 6.27 18.94 -10.07
C ARG A 160 7.16 19.79 -9.18
N ARG A 161 8.36 20.17 -9.63
CA ARG A 161 9.24 21.09 -8.87
C ARG A 161 8.58 22.43 -8.58
N LYS A 162 7.83 22.99 -9.53
CA LYS A 162 7.08 24.22 -9.32
C LYS A 162 5.93 24.05 -8.32
N GLN A 163 5.28 22.90 -8.29
CA GLN A 163 4.29 22.57 -7.26
C GLN A 163 4.93 22.34 -5.89
N GLU A 164 6.16 21.82 -5.83
CA GLU A 164 6.92 21.69 -4.59
C GLU A 164 7.31 23.05 -3.99
N GLU A 165 7.55 24.09 -4.81
CA GLU A 165 7.77 25.48 -4.32
C GLU A 165 6.56 26.03 -3.54
N LEU A 166 5.34 25.51 -3.77
CA LEU A 166 4.14 25.87 -3.00
C LEU A 166 4.03 25.14 -1.65
N ARG A 167 4.86 24.12 -1.38
CA ARG A 167 4.86 23.46 -0.07
C ARG A 167 5.51 24.38 0.96
N PRO A 168 4.86 24.63 2.11
CA PRO A 168 5.46 25.42 3.17
C PRO A 168 6.75 24.75 3.69
N ALA A 169 7.69 25.57 4.16
CA ALA A 169 8.94 25.08 4.72
C ALA A 169 8.66 24.14 5.91
N LEU A 170 9.27 22.95 5.89
CA LEU A 170 9.23 22.02 7.02
C LEU A 170 9.87 22.70 8.22
N GLU A 171 9.12 22.87 9.31
CA GLU A 171 9.67 23.35 10.58
C GLU A 171 10.74 22.36 11.06
N GLN A 172 11.90 22.90 11.43
CA GLN A 172 13.02 22.13 11.92
C GLN A 172 12.58 21.47 13.24
N ARG A 173 12.30 20.16 13.22
CA ARG A 173 12.08 19.40 14.46
C ARG A 173 13.37 19.49 15.28
N PRO A 174 13.30 19.85 16.57
CA PRO A 174 14.48 19.92 17.41
C PRO A 174 15.20 18.56 17.45
N GLU A 175 16.50 18.66 17.62
CA GLU A 175 17.57 17.68 17.34
C GLU A 175 17.21 16.20 17.54
N ILE A 176 17.62 15.38 16.57
CA ILE A 176 17.57 13.92 16.67
C ILE A 176 18.41 13.51 17.87
N ASP A 177 17.77 12.96 18.90
CA ASP A 177 18.43 12.47 20.09
C ASP A 177 19.27 11.22 19.76
N VAL A 178 20.54 11.46 19.45
CA VAL A 178 21.54 10.45 19.10
C VAL A 178 21.84 9.47 20.24
N THR A 179 21.37 9.74 21.46
CA THR A 179 21.53 8.81 22.59
C THR A 179 20.79 7.49 22.39
N MET A 180 19.75 7.46 21.55
CA MET A 180 19.02 6.24 21.18
C MET A 180 19.87 5.21 20.41
N PHE A 181 21.02 5.60 19.86
CA PHE A 181 21.95 4.70 19.15
C PHE A 181 23.09 4.18 20.03
N SER A 182 23.09 4.53 21.32
CA SER A 182 24.12 4.06 22.26
C SER A 182 23.80 2.65 22.75
N PRO A 183 24.77 1.71 22.80
CA PRO A 183 24.53 0.39 23.35
C PRO A 183 24.23 0.48 24.85
N GLN A 184 23.07 -0.04 25.27
CA GLN A 184 22.68 -0.19 26.67
C GLN A 184 23.70 -1.11 27.35
N ARG A 185 24.51 -0.58 28.28
CA ARG A 185 25.42 -1.39 29.09
C ARG A 185 24.61 -2.09 30.18
N ASN A 186 24.20 -3.32 29.91
CA ASN A 186 23.68 -4.21 30.96
C ASN A 186 24.85 -4.68 31.82
N ASN A 187 24.95 -4.18 33.05
CA ASN A 187 25.97 -4.55 34.03
C ASN A 187 25.60 -5.81 34.85
N ASN A 188 24.73 -6.67 34.32
CA ASN A 188 24.40 -7.92 35.02
C ASN A 188 25.52 -8.92 34.77
N GLU A 189 26.21 -9.33 35.83
CA GLU A 189 27.17 -10.43 35.76
C GLU A 189 26.45 -11.69 35.24
N PRO A 190 27.03 -12.45 34.30
CA PRO A 190 26.38 -13.64 33.76
C PRO A 190 26.19 -14.67 34.88
N GLU A 191 24.97 -15.18 35.04
CA GLU A 191 24.69 -16.28 35.97
C GLU A 191 25.64 -17.45 35.69
N LYS A 192 26.38 -17.86 36.73
CA LYS A 192 27.38 -18.92 36.63
C LYS A 192 26.66 -20.26 36.41
N VAL A 193 26.82 -20.83 35.22
CA VAL A 193 26.26 -22.14 34.87
C VAL A 193 27.18 -23.23 35.42
N TYR A 194 26.64 -24.12 36.26
CA TYR A 194 27.38 -25.25 36.83
C TYR A 194 27.20 -26.49 35.97
N LEU A 195 28.30 -27.21 35.70
CA LEU A 195 28.26 -28.40 34.86
C LEU A 195 27.95 -29.67 35.67
N PHE A 196 28.28 -29.65 36.98
CA PHE A 196 28.02 -30.75 37.92
C PHE A 196 27.49 -30.23 39.25
N GLU A 197 26.64 -31.02 39.93
CA GLU A 197 26.06 -30.65 41.24
C GLU A 197 27.11 -30.40 42.32
N SER A 198 28.25 -31.10 42.26
CA SER A 198 29.35 -30.92 43.22
C SER A 198 30.00 -29.54 43.14
N GLU A 199 30.03 -28.92 41.96
CA GLU A 199 30.59 -27.57 41.78
C GLU A 199 29.66 -26.52 42.41
N PHE A 200 28.34 -26.69 42.23
CA PHE A 200 27.32 -25.83 42.82
C PHE A 200 27.38 -25.86 44.35
N GLU A 201 27.45 -27.05 44.95
CA GLU A 201 27.55 -27.20 46.40
C GLU A 201 28.84 -26.60 46.98
N SER A 202 29.95 -26.66 46.24
CA SER A 202 31.24 -26.11 46.67
C SER A 202 31.22 -24.58 46.73
N ASP A 203 30.60 -23.93 45.75
CA ASP A 203 30.44 -22.47 45.72
C ASP A 203 29.41 -22.00 46.76
N LEU A 204 28.35 -22.78 47.00
CA LEU A 204 27.40 -22.51 48.09
C LEU A 204 28.07 -22.58 49.47
N LYS A 205 28.94 -23.57 49.70
CA LYS A 205 29.72 -23.70 50.95
C LYS A 205 30.72 -22.56 51.13
N LYS A 206 31.33 -22.08 50.04
CA LYS A 206 32.20 -20.88 50.09
C LYS A 206 31.40 -19.62 50.43
N ALA A 207 30.21 -19.45 49.83
CA ALA A 207 29.34 -18.32 50.11
C ALA A 207 28.77 -18.34 51.54
N GLY A 208 28.54 -19.53 52.12
CA GLY A 208 28.04 -19.71 53.49
C GLY A 208 29.06 -19.47 54.61
N ASN A 209 30.36 -19.41 54.29
CA ASN A 209 31.44 -19.17 55.28
C ASN A 209 31.77 -17.67 55.47
N HIS A 210 30.86 -16.76 55.09
CA HIS A 210 30.93 -15.34 55.44
C HIS A 210 29.73 -14.98 56.32
N GLN A 211 29.88 -15.24 57.62
CA GLN A 211 29.23 -14.48 58.70
C GLN A 211 30.32 -13.84 59.55
#